data_AF-A0A4U9HYK6-F1
#
_entry.id   AF-A0A4U9HYK6-F1
#
_cell.length_a   1.000
_cell.length_b   1.000
_cell.length_c   1.000
_cell.angle_alpha   90.00
_cell.angle_beta   90.00
_cell.angle_gamma   90.00
#
_symmetry.space_group_name_H-M   'P 1'
#
loop_
_entity.id
_entity.type
_entity.pdbx_description
1 polymer ?
#
loop_
_entity_poly.entity_id
_entity_poly.type
_entity_poly.pdbx_seq_one_letter_code
_entity_poly.pdbx_strand_id
1 'polypeptide(L)'
;MEQGDRPVVFTQERQPEVTICSFSELVSSLLAEKVQTLKSSSYKDLSSSLNTVSRFLPEDMDLMSRSEWLAVRDAMLASEVRPSTINKLLTKAKMCLDYGLMNGQLEGRNPIERMKLTKDVDSKRRAFTDEELGETSCPGRG
;
A
#
# COMPACT_ATOMS: atom_id res chain seq x y z
N MET A 1 38.38 34.71 -19.63
CA MET A 1 38.77 34.05 -18.37
C MET A 1 37.52 34.07 -17.50
N GLU A 2 36.49 33.29 -17.84
CA GLU A 2 36.30 31.90 -17.37
C GLU A 2 36.45 31.77 -15.85
N GLN A 3 35.31 31.68 -15.16
CA GLN A 3 35.19 30.90 -13.93
C GLN A 3 33.73 30.46 -13.83
N GLY A 4 33.49 29.26 -14.36
CA GLY A 4 32.31 28.50 -14.00
C GLY A 4 32.50 27.96 -12.59
N ASP A 5 31.46 28.11 -11.78
CA ASP A 5 31.30 27.31 -10.57
C ASP A 5 29.87 26.81 -10.56
N ARG A 6 29.70 25.63 -11.17
CA ARG A 6 28.50 24.82 -11.04
C ARG A 6 28.64 24.11 -9.70
N PRO A 7 27.71 24.26 -8.74
CA PRO A 7 27.77 23.43 -7.56
C PRO A 7 27.55 21.98 -7.97
N VAL A 8 28.53 21.21 -7.55
CA VAL A 8 28.71 19.77 -7.66
C VAL A 8 27.39 19.01 -7.52
N VAL A 9 27.21 18.12 -8.50
CA VAL A 9 26.27 17.00 -8.49
C VAL A 9 26.49 16.21 -7.20
N PHE A 10 25.65 16.45 -6.20
CA PHE A 10 25.52 15.54 -5.07
C PHE A 10 24.61 14.40 -5.54
N THR A 11 25.14 13.53 -6.42
CA THR A 11 24.68 12.15 -6.49
C THR A 11 25.00 11.56 -5.13
N GLN A 12 24.08 11.76 -4.18
CA GLN A 12 24.07 11.02 -2.94
C GLN A 12 23.82 9.58 -3.37
N GLU A 13 24.92 8.85 -3.50
CA GLU A 13 24.91 7.40 -3.57
C GLU A 13 24.21 6.95 -2.29
N ARG A 14 22.90 6.69 -2.39
CA ARG A 14 22.13 6.08 -1.31
C ARG A 14 22.71 4.69 -1.14
N GLN A 15 23.71 4.59 -0.29
CA GLN A 15 24.04 3.34 0.35
C GLN A 15 22.76 2.89 1.07
N PRO A 16 22.17 1.74 0.72
CA PRO A 16 21.19 1.14 1.59
C PRO A 16 22.00 0.51 2.73
N GLU A 17 22.39 1.34 3.70
CA GLU A 17 22.82 0.84 5.00
C GLU A 17 21.66 -0.01 5.50
N VAL A 18 21.93 -1.29 5.74
CA VAL A 18 20.96 -2.38 5.95
C VAL A 18 20.23 -2.14 7.27
N THR A 19 19.36 -1.15 7.25
CA THR A 19 18.66 -0.63 8.41
C THR A 19 17.38 -1.43 8.49
N ILE A 20 17.16 -2.04 9.65
CA ILE A 20 15.93 -2.73 10.03
C ILE A 20 14.75 -1.83 9.61
N CYS A 21 14.09 -2.19 8.51
CA CYS A 21 13.08 -1.33 7.89
C CYS A 21 11.71 -1.66 8.47
N SER A 22 11.21 -0.78 9.34
CA SER A 22 9.80 -0.83 9.78
C SER A 22 8.86 -0.68 8.59
N PHE A 23 7.62 -1.16 8.73
CA PHE A 23 6.65 -1.11 7.62
C PHE A 23 6.39 0.32 7.16
N SER A 24 6.34 1.27 8.09
CA SER A 24 6.21 2.70 7.80
C SER A 24 7.32 3.23 6.89
N GLU A 25 8.57 2.82 7.12
CA GLU A 25 9.73 3.23 6.33
C GLU A 25 9.67 2.67 4.90
N LEU A 26 9.30 1.38 4.77
CA LEU A 26 9.07 0.76 3.46
C LEU A 26 7.93 1.46 2.70
N VAL A 27 6.85 1.79 3.40
CA VAL A 27 5.72 2.52 2.81
C VAL A 27 6.16 3.91 2.36
N SER A 28 6.89 4.66 3.20
CA SER A 28 7.41 5.99 2.86
C SER A 28 8.31 5.94 1.62
N SER A 29 9.25 5.00 1.59
CA SER A 29 10.18 4.78 0.47
C SER A 29 9.45 4.42 -0.82
N LEU A 30 8.53 3.46 -0.74
CA LEU A 30 7.69 3.06 -1.87
C LEU A 30 6.86 4.24 -2.38
N LEU A 31 6.22 4.99 -1.49
CA LEU A 31 5.38 6.13 -1.88
C LEU A 31 6.21 7.25 -2.51
N ALA A 32 7.40 7.55 -1.99
CA ALA A 32 8.31 8.53 -2.56
C ALA A 32 8.75 8.15 -3.98
N GLU A 33 8.88 6.86 -4.29
CA GLU A 33 9.11 6.40 -5.65
C GLU A 33 7.82 6.42 -6.50
N LYS A 34 6.71 5.94 -5.94
CA LYS A 34 5.44 5.81 -6.67
C LYS A 34 4.73 7.13 -6.95
N VAL A 35 5.01 8.20 -6.19
CA VAL A 35 4.41 9.53 -6.43
C VAL A 35 4.77 10.09 -7.81
N GLN A 36 5.94 9.74 -8.34
CA GLN A 36 6.39 10.19 -9.67
C GLN A 36 5.88 9.29 -10.81
N THR A 37 5.51 8.05 -10.51
CA THR A 37 5.14 7.04 -11.51
C THR A 37 3.63 6.81 -11.62
N LEU A 38 2.89 7.00 -10.52
CA LEU A 38 1.45 6.77 -10.45
C LEU A 38 0.65 8.06 -10.60
N LYS A 39 -0.54 7.95 -11.18
CA LYS A 39 -1.56 9.01 -11.17
C LYS A 39 -1.99 9.31 -9.73
N SER A 40 -2.36 10.56 -9.47
CA SER A 40 -2.74 11.06 -8.13
C SER A 40 -3.81 10.22 -7.44
N SER A 41 -4.80 9.72 -8.18
CA SER A 41 -5.85 8.84 -7.66
C SER A 41 -5.29 7.47 -7.21
N SER A 42 -4.45 6.84 -8.04
CA SER A 42 -3.83 5.55 -7.72
C SER A 42 -2.82 5.67 -6.57
N TYR A 43 -2.08 6.79 -6.51
CA TYR A 43 -1.19 7.10 -5.39
C TYR A 43 -1.98 7.20 -4.07
N LYS A 44 -3.10 7.94 -4.07
CA LYS A 44 -3.98 8.06 -2.91
C LYS A 44 -4.57 6.71 -2.48
N ASP A 45 -5.02 5.87 -3.41
CA ASP A 45 -5.51 4.51 -3.10
C ASP A 45 -4.41 3.64 -2.46
N LEU A 46 -3.19 3.68 -3.02
CA LEU A 46 -2.05 2.93 -2.52
C LEU A 46 -1.67 3.38 -1.11
N SER A 47 -1.46 4.69 -0.92
CA SER A 47 -1.10 5.27 0.38
C SER A 47 -2.17 5.00 1.43
N SER A 48 -3.45 5.19 1.11
CA SER A 48 -4.56 4.94 2.03
C SER A 48 -4.66 3.46 2.43
N SER A 49 -4.48 2.56 1.46
CA SER A 49 -4.48 1.12 1.73
C SER A 49 -3.33 0.71 2.65
N LEU A 50 -2.10 1.18 2.37
CA LEU A 50 -0.93 0.86 3.18
C LEU A 50 -1.03 1.44 4.60
N ASN A 51 -1.50 2.68 4.74
CA ASN A 51 -1.77 3.28 6.04
C ASN A 51 -2.84 2.50 6.83
N THR A 52 -3.86 1.98 6.15
CA THR A 52 -4.87 1.13 6.78
C THR A 52 -4.24 -0.15 7.31
N VAL A 53 -3.39 -0.82 6.51
CA VAL A 53 -2.66 -2.02 6.97
C VAL A 53 -1.81 -1.70 8.19
N SER A 54 -1.09 -0.58 8.16
CA SER A 54 -0.22 -0.13 9.24
C SER A 54 -0.92 0.02 10.59
N ARG A 55 -2.24 0.27 10.61
CA ARG A 55 -3.01 0.36 11.87
C ARG A 55 -3.25 -1.00 12.54
N PHE A 56 -3.17 -2.08 11.77
CA PHE A 56 -3.33 -3.45 12.28
C PHE A 56 -1.99 -4.14 12.50
N LEU A 57 -0.89 -3.54 12.06
CA LEU A 57 0.46 -4.05 12.29
C LEU A 57 0.94 -3.62 13.69
N PRO A 58 1.43 -4.55 14.52
CA PRO A 58 2.19 -4.20 15.72
C PRO A 58 3.46 -3.43 15.36
N GLU A 59 3.89 -2.50 16.22
CA GLU A 59 5.13 -1.74 16.02
C GLU A 59 6.39 -2.63 16.02
N ASP A 60 6.40 -3.70 16.81
CA ASP A 60 7.53 -4.64 16.97
C ASP A 60 7.41 -5.89 16.07
N MET A 61 6.50 -5.85 15.09
CA MET A 61 6.19 -7.00 14.25
C MET A 61 7.34 -7.34 13.29
N ASP A 62 7.68 -8.63 13.22
CA ASP A 62 8.57 -9.12 12.18
C ASP A 62 7.85 -9.20 10.82
N LEU A 63 8.22 -8.31 9.90
CA LEU A 63 7.59 -8.20 8.57
C LEU A 63 7.86 -9.41 7.68
N MET A 64 8.88 -10.22 7.99
CA MET A 64 9.23 -11.44 7.25
C MET A 64 8.58 -12.69 7.84
N SER A 65 7.87 -12.55 8.96
CA SER A 65 7.18 -13.64 9.64
C SER A 65 5.77 -13.82 9.09
N ARG A 66 5.55 -14.98 8.46
CA ARG A 66 4.22 -15.38 7.99
C ARG A 66 3.22 -15.48 9.14
N SER A 67 3.63 -15.92 10.33
CA SER A 67 2.75 -16.08 11.48
C SER A 67 2.20 -14.73 11.95
N GLU A 68 3.05 -13.70 11.97
CA GLU A 68 2.64 -12.34 12.32
C GLU A 68 1.59 -11.82 11.33
N TRP A 69 1.83 -11.97 10.03
CA TRP A 69 0.87 -11.53 9.01
C TRP A 69 -0.46 -12.29 9.06
N LEU A 70 -0.45 -13.56 9.51
CA LEU A 70 -1.68 -14.29 9.80
C LEU A 70 -2.41 -13.67 10.99
N ALA A 71 -1.71 -13.33 12.07
CA ALA A 71 -2.31 -12.65 13.22
C ALA A 71 -2.94 -11.30 12.83
N VAL A 72 -2.28 -10.51 11.99
CA VAL A 72 -2.81 -9.24 11.46
C VAL A 72 -4.09 -9.46 10.66
N ARG A 73 -4.11 -10.48 9.80
CA ARG A 73 -5.31 -10.85 9.03
C ARG A 73 -6.45 -11.27 9.95
N ASP A 74 -6.17 -12.09 10.96
CA ASP A 74 -7.17 -12.52 11.93
C ASP A 74 -7.67 -11.34 12.79
N ALA A 75 -6.82 -10.37 13.13
CA ALA A 75 -7.22 -9.13 13.79
C ALA A 75 -8.14 -8.25 12.92
N MET A 76 -7.88 -8.17 11.61
CA MET A 76 -8.77 -7.50 10.66
C MET A 76 -10.13 -8.21 10.58
N LEU A 77 -10.14 -9.55 10.55
CA LEU A 77 -11.37 -10.34 10.57
C LEU A 77 -12.16 -10.12 11.86
N ALA A 78 -11.47 -10.10 13.01
CA ALA A 78 -12.07 -9.80 14.30
C ALA A 78 -12.65 -8.38 14.39
N SER A 79 -12.08 -7.45 13.61
CA SER A 79 -12.57 -6.07 13.45
C SER A 79 -13.68 -5.94 12.40
N GLU A 80 -14.32 -7.04 12.00
CA GLU A 80 -15.40 -7.11 11.01
C GLU A 80 -15.03 -6.59 9.60
N VAL A 81 -13.73 -6.49 9.30
CA VAL A 81 -13.25 -6.06 7.98
C VAL A 81 -13.60 -7.14 6.97
N ARG A 82 -14.22 -6.72 5.85
CA ARG A 82 -14.64 -7.63 4.79
C ARG A 82 -13.43 -8.40 4.22
N PRO A 83 -13.53 -9.72 3.99
CA PRO A 83 -12.44 -10.53 3.43
C PRO A 83 -11.89 -10.00 2.09
N SER A 84 -12.74 -9.41 1.24
CA SER A 84 -12.32 -8.76 0.00
C SER A 84 -11.42 -7.54 0.24
N THR A 85 -11.76 -6.72 1.24
CA THR A 85 -10.93 -5.60 1.70
C THR A 85 -9.62 -6.10 2.28
N ILE A 86 -9.64 -7.11 3.15
CA ILE A 86 -8.41 -7.71 3.71
C ILE A 86 -7.51 -8.22 2.59
N ASN A 87 -8.06 -8.95 1.61
CA ASN A 87 -7.30 -9.42 0.45
C ASN A 87 -6.73 -8.26 -0.39
N LYS A 88 -7.48 -7.16 -0.56
CA LYS A 88 -6.99 -5.94 -1.23
C LYS A 88 -5.81 -5.35 -0.45
N LEU A 89 -5.98 -5.15 0.86
CA LEU A 89 -4.96 -4.60 1.77
C LEU A 89 -3.68 -5.46 1.77
N LEU A 90 -3.82 -6.77 1.96
CA LEU A 90 -2.70 -7.72 1.90
C LEU A 90 -2.03 -7.74 0.53
N THR A 91 -2.79 -7.54 -0.57
CA THR A 91 -2.19 -7.42 -1.90
C THR A 91 -1.29 -6.17 -2.00
N LYS A 92 -1.73 -5.03 -1.45
CA LYS A 92 -0.91 -3.80 -1.44
C LYS A 92 0.30 -3.95 -0.50
N ALA A 93 0.11 -4.55 0.67
CA ALA A 93 1.20 -4.85 1.60
C ALA A 93 2.23 -5.80 0.96
N LYS A 94 1.77 -6.82 0.23
CA LYS A 94 2.63 -7.72 -0.56
C LYS A 94 3.53 -6.90 -1.49
N MET A 95 2.97 -5.96 -2.25
CA MET A 95 3.76 -5.11 -3.15
C MET A 95 4.81 -4.28 -2.42
N CYS A 96 4.51 -3.83 -1.19
CA CYS A 96 5.46 -3.10 -0.35
C CYS A 96 6.60 -3.99 0.14
N LEU A 97 6.32 -5.24 0.53
CA LEU A 97 7.37 -6.20 0.87
C LEU A 97 8.18 -6.62 -0.36
N ASP A 98 7.53 -6.83 -1.52
CA ASP A 98 8.23 -7.11 -2.78
C ASP A 98 9.18 -5.95 -3.14
N TYR A 99 8.75 -4.70 -2.92
CA TYR A 99 9.63 -3.54 -3.09
C TYR A 99 10.85 -3.60 -2.16
N GLY A 100 10.65 -3.88 -0.86
CA GLY A 100 11.76 -4.02 0.08
C GLY A 100 12.73 -5.15 -0.32
N LEU A 101 12.20 -6.28 -0.78
CA LEU A 101 13.00 -7.41 -1.28
C LEU A 101 13.81 -7.04 -2.53
N MET A 102 13.18 -6.35 -3.48
CA MET A 102 13.84 -5.92 -4.73
C MET A 102 14.93 -4.86 -4.49
N ASN A 103 14.77 -4.02 -3.47
CA ASN A 103 15.76 -3.00 -3.08
C ASN A 103 16.79 -3.52 -2.07
N GLY A 104 16.77 -4.80 -1.71
CA GLY A 104 17.69 -5.38 -0.71
C GLY A 104 17.47 -4.87 0.72
N GLN A 105 16.31 -4.27 1.01
CA GLN A 105 15.91 -3.84 2.36
C GLN A 105 15.35 -4.99 3.19
N LEU A 106 14.82 -6.01 2.52
CA LEU A 106 14.32 -7.25 3.11
C LEU A 106 15.02 -8.42 2.45
N GLU A 107 15.13 -9.53 3.17
CA GLU A 107 15.76 -10.76 2.67
C GLU A 107 14.84 -11.97 2.84
N GLY A 108 14.90 -12.89 1.88
CA GLY A 108 14.11 -14.12 1.89
C GLY A 108 12.91 -14.07 0.95
N ARG A 109 11.79 -14.67 1.37
CA ARG A 109 10.59 -14.79 0.54
C ARG A 109 9.44 -14.00 1.14
N ASN A 110 8.69 -13.34 0.28
CA ASN A 110 7.52 -12.58 0.67
C ASN A 110 6.51 -13.46 1.46
N PRO A 111 6.28 -13.20 2.75
CA PRO A 111 5.43 -14.05 3.60
C PRO A 111 3.95 -14.01 3.21
N ILE A 112 3.52 -12.94 2.51
CA ILE A 112 2.12 -12.70 2.13
C ILE A 112 1.74 -13.40 0.81
N GLU A 113 2.71 -13.83 -0.01
CA GLU A 113 2.48 -14.34 -1.37
C GLU A 113 1.40 -15.43 -1.48
N ARG A 114 1.25 -16.26 -0.45
CA ARG A 114 0.26 -17.36 -0.38
C ARG A 114 -0.70 -17.23 0.81
N MET A 115 -1.00 -16.01 1.23
CA MET A 115 -1.84 -15.75 2.42
C MET A 115 -3.29 -15.36 2.10
N LYS A 116 -3.60 -15.06 0.83
CA LYS A 116 -4.94 -14.63 0.43
C LYS A 116 -6.02 -15.60 0.90
N LEU A 117 -7.11 -15.06 1.43
CA LEU A 117 -8.30 -15.81 1.80
C LEU A 117 -8.91 -16.36 0.50
N THR A 118 -8.70 -17.65 0.23
CA THR A 118 -9.23 -18.39 -0.93
C THR A 118 -10.65 -18.92 -0.71
N LYS A 119 -11.30 -18.57 0.40
CA LYS A 119 -12.73 -18.85 0.59
C LYS A 119 -13.55 -17.86 -0.23
N ASP A 120 -13.73 -18.24 -1.49
CA ASP A 120 -14.87 -17.91 -2.34
C ASP A 120 -16.15 -18.31 -1.60
N VAL A 121 -16.68 -17.43 -0.76
CA VAL A 121 -18.07 -17.53 -0.29
C VAL A 121 -18.60 -16.12 -0.09
N ASP A 122 -19.49 -15.74 -1.00
CA ASP A 122 -20.25 -14.51 -1.03
C ASP A 122 -19.45 -13.23 -1.36
N SER A 123 -18.80 -13.22 -2.52
CA SER A 123 -18.84 -12.01 -3.36
C SER A 123 -20.28 -11.85 -3.85
N LYS A 124 -21.22 -11.54 -2.95
CA LYS A 124 -22.40 -10.76 -3.35
C LYS A 124 -21.84 -9.43 -3.80
N ARG A 125 -21.56 -9.36 -5.10
CA ARG A 125 -21.40 -8.12 -5.85
C ARG A 125 -22.69 -7.31 -5.66
N ARG A 126 -22.80 -6.57 -4.56
CA ARG A 126 -23.36 -5.23 -4.64
C ARG A 126 -22.20 -4.36 -5.09
N ALA A 127 -21.97 -4.35 -6.40
CA ALA A 127 -21.51 -3.13 -7.02
C ALA A 127 -22.51 -2.07 -6.55
N PHE A 128 -22.11 -1.22 -5.61
CA PHE A 128 -22.90 -0.05 -5.32
C PHE A 128 -22.69 0.87 -6.52
N THR A 129 -23.76 0.95 -7.29
CA THR A 129 -24.05 1.92 -8.34
C THR A 129 -23.62 3.30 -7.85
N ASP A 130 -22.68 3.92 -8.56
CA ASP A 130 -22.66 5.37 -8.67
C ASP A 130 -23.57 5.71 -9.85
N GLU A 131 -24.88 5.62 -9.62
CA GLU A 131 -25.87 6.27 -10.47
C GLU A 131 -27.09 6.62 -9.61
N GLU A 132 -27.50 7.88 -9.76
CA GLU A 132 -28.78 8.51 -9.41
C GLU A 132 -28.98 9.10 -8.00
N LEU A 133 -28.74 10.41 -7.87
CA LEU A 133 -29.78 11.43 -7.56
C LEU A 133 -29.15 12.85 -7.49
N GLY A 134 -29.53 13.84 -8.30
CA GLY A 134 -30.66 13.83 -9.22
C GLY A 134 -30.61 14.92 -10.29
N GLU A 135 -31.09 14.52 -11.46
CA GLU A 135 -31.77 15.40 -12.39
C GLU A 135 -33.25 15.44 -11.99
N THR A 136 -33.72 16.53 -11.38
CA THR A 136 -35.12 16.92 -11.53
C THR A 136 -35.26 18.43 -11.66
N SER A 137 -35.78 18.80 -12.84
CA SER A 137 -36.73 19.91 -13.06
C SER A 137 -36.15 21.27 -13.43
N CYS A 138 -35.88 21.44 -14.73
CA CYS A 138 -36.34 22.62 -15.43
C CYS A 138 -37.89 22.63 -15.48
N PRO A 139 -38.55 23.74 -15.15
CA PRO A 139 -39.78 24.13 -15.84
C PRO A 139 -39.51 25.35 -16.73
N GLY A 140 -40.02 25.26 -17.95
CA GLY A 140 -39.83 26.26 -18.99
C GLY A 140 -40.66 27.54 -18.83
N ARG A 141 -40.39 28.43 -19.78
CA ARG A 141 -41.16 29.59 -20.26
C ARG A 141 -42.60 29.73 -19.73
N GLY A 142 -42.85 30.89 -19.13
CA GLY A 142 -44.06 31.70 -19.28
C GLY A 142 -43.61 33.13 -19.62
#